data_AF-A0A9E4KCM2-F1
#
_entry.id   AF-A0A9E4KCM2-F1
#
_cell.length_a   1.000
_cell.length_b   1.000
_cell.length_c   1.000
_cell.angle_alpha   90.00
_cell.angle_beta   90.00
_cell.angle_gamma   90.00
#
_symmetry.space_group_name_H-M   'P 1'
#
loop_
_entity.id
_entity.type
_entity.pdbx_description
1 polymer ?
#
loop_
_entity_poly.entity_id
_entity_poly.type
_entity_poly.pdbx_seq_one_letter_code
_entity_poly.pdbx_strand_id
1 'polypeptide(L)' 'RKHLQQLAQLCDAGQRGVMIYALNRPEGDCFKPADHIDPEYAEVLRQVVERSGVELMALRIGHSDEGMKVTGEVPIRLD' A
#
# COMPACT_ATOMS: atom_id res chain seq x y z
N ARG A 1 7.99 -5.47 -5.69
CA ARG A 1 7.58 -6.80 -6.21
C ARG A 1 7.79 -7.95 -5.21
N LYS A 2 9.02 -8.30 -4.80
CA LYS A 2 9.30 -9.46 -3.92
C LYS A 2 8.47 -9.49 -2.62
N HIS A 3 8.36 -8.35 -1.92
CA HIS A 3 7.58 -8.28 -0.68
C HIS A 3 6.09 -8.55 -0.86
N LEU A 4 5.48 -8.07 -1.96
CA LEU A 4 4.07 -8.35 -2.25
C LEU A 4 3.83 -9.84 -2.49
N GLN A 5 4.75 -10.50 -3.19
CA GLN A 5 4.65 -11.95 -3.44
C GLN A 5 4.81 -12.76 -2.14
N GLN A 6 5.71 -12.34 -1.25
CA GLN A 6 5.86 -12.98 0.06
C GLN A 6 4.60 -12.78 0.92
N LEU A 7 4.01 -11.58 0.88
CA LEU A 7 2.79 -11.27 1.60
C LEU A 7 1.60 -12.08 1.07
N ALA A 8 1.50 -12.23 -0.25
CA ALA A 8 0.52 -13.07 -0.92
C ALA A 8 0.63 -14.53 -0.45
N GLN A 9 1.83 -15.10 -0.42
CA GLN A 9 2.07 -16.46 0.09
C GLN A 9 1.61 -16.66 1.53
N LEU A 10 1.83 -15.66 2.40
CA LEU A 10 1.33 -15.71 3.78
C LEU A 10 -0.20 -15.71 3.83
N CYS A 11 -0.84 -14.91 2.98
CA CYS A 11 -2.30 -14.86 2.92
C CYS A 11 -2.91 -16.14 2.33
N ASP A 12 -2.28 -16.71 1.29
CA ASP A 12 -2.65 -18.01 0.73
C ASP A 12 -2.52 -19.14 1.79
N ALA A 13 -1.59 -18.99 2.74
CA ALA A 13 -1.43 -19.88 3.89
C ALA A 13 -2.41 -19.59 5.06
N GLY A 14 -3.41 -18.72 4.83
CA GLY A 14 -4.46 -18.38 5.81
C GLY A 14 -4.05 -17.35 6.86
N GLN A 15 -2.91 -16.67 6.70
CA GLN A 15 -2.52 -15.56 7.58
C GLN A 15 -3.12 -14.23 7.10
N ARG A 16 -3.30 -13.26 8.00
CA ARG A 16 -3.64 -11.90 7.59
C ARG A 16 -2.38 -11.16 7.13
N GLY A 17 -2.39 -10.62 5.90
CA GLY A 17 -1.30 -9.80 5.37
C GLY A 17 -1.79 -8.40 4.99
N VAL A 18 -1.03 -7.39 5.42
CA VAL A 18 -1.35 -5.98 5.15
C VAL A 18 -0.11 -5.30 4.56
N MET A 19 -0.27 -4.60 3.43
CA MET A 19 0.74 -3.68 2.88
C MET A 19 0.40 -2.25 3.30
N ILE A 20 1.30 -1.62 4.04
CA ILE A 20 1.12 -0.25 4.54
C ILE A 20 2.02 0.71 3.75
N TYR A 21 1.41 1.69 3.09
CA TYR A 21 2.10 2.81 2.45
C TYR A 21 2.15 3.99 3.41
N ALA A 22 3.34 4.31 3.92
CA ALA A 22 3.58 5.48 4.75
C ALA A 22 3.85 6.73 3.87
N LEU A 23 2.81 7.54 3.69
CA LEU A 23 2.86 8.75 2.87
C LEU A 23 3.46 9.91 3.67
N ASN A 24 4.72 10.20 3.42
CA ASN A 24 5.47 11.28 4.06
C ASN A 24 5.27 12.65 3.41
N ARG A 25 4.30 12.76 2.50
CA ARG A 25 3.93 14.01 1.82
C ARG A 25 2.57 14.50 2.34
N PRO A 26 2.45 15.78 2.68
CA PRO A 26 1.17 16.33 3.15
C PRO A 26 0.12 16.41 2.02
N GLU A 27 0.54 16.51 0.76
CA GLU A 27 -0.32 16.66 -0.42
C GLU A 27 -0.83 15.35 -1.04
N GLY A 28 -1.88 15.46 -1.86
CA GLY A 28 -2.55 14.34 -2.53
C GLY A 28 -3.78 13.85 -1.74
N ASP A 29 -4.83 13.44 -2.44
CA ASP A 29 -6.11 13.01 -1.87
C ASP A 29 -6.31 11.49 -1.91
N CYS A 30 -5.50 10.78 -2.71
CA CYS A 30 -5.50 9.35 -2.82
C CYS A 30 -4.09 8.79 -3.08
N PHE A 31 -3.93 7.49 -2.86
CA PHE A 31 -2.77 6.71 -3.29
C PHE A 31 -3.16 5.83 -4.47
N LYS A 32 -2.39 5.90 -5.54
CA LYS A 32 -2.52 5.06 -6.73
C LYS A 32 -1.14 4.53 -7.13
N PRO A 33 -1.00 3.26 -7.54
CA PRO A 33 0.23 2.80 -8.15
C PRO A 33 0.55 3.64 -9.39
N ALA A 34 1.83 3.97 -9.58
CA ALA A 34 2.24 4.80 -10.72
C ALA A 34 2.49 3.91 -11.95
N ASP A 35 1.41 3.52 -12.66
CA ASP A 35 1.48 2.63 -13.83
C ASP A 35 2.48 3.10 -14.91
N HIS A 36 2.60 4.41 -15.10
CA HIS A 36 3.50 5.02 -16.08
C HIS A 36 4.99 4.93 -15.70
N ILE A 37 5.29 4.67 -14.43
CA ILE A 37 6.66 4.53 -13.92
C ILE A 37 7.02 3.04 -13.80
N ASP A 38 6.12 2.26 -13.21
CA ASP A 38 6.33 0.83 -12.96
C ASP A 38 5.02 0.06 -13.19
N PRO A 39 4.71 -0.28 -14.46
CA PRO A 39 3.49 -1.01 -14.79
C PRO A 39 3.51 -2.44 -14.23
N GLU A 40 4.69 -3.04 -14.08
CA GLU A 40 4.81 -4.40 -13.54
C GLU A 40 4.45 -4.43 -12.05
N TYR A 41 4.91 -3.44 -11.27
CA TYR A 41 4.52 -3.31 -9.88
C TYR A 41 3.02 -3.08 -9.73
N ALA A 42 2.44 -2.19 -10.54
CA ALA A 42 1.02 -1.88 -10.51
C ALA A 42 0.17 -3.14 -10.78
N GLU A 43 0.56 -3.92 -11.78
CA GLU A 43 -0.10 -5.18 -12.13
C GLU A 43 0.02 -6.22 -11.00
N VAL A 44 1.21 -6.42 -10.44
CA VAL A 44 1.40 -7.36 -9.33
C VAL A 44 0.60 -6.95 -8.10
N LEU A 45 0.51 -5.65 -7.81
CA LEU A 45 -0.28 -5.13 -6.70
C LEU A 45 -1.76 -5.47 -6.89
N ARG A 46 -2.33 -5.20 -8.07
CA ARG A 46 -3.73 -5.53 -8.39
C ARG A 46 -3.99 -7.03 -8.23
N GLN A 47 -3.14 -7.87 -8.82
CA GLN A 47 -3.29 -9.32 -8.75
C GLN A 47 -3.25 -9.86 -7.32
N VAL A 48 -2.32 -9.36 -6.49
CA VAL A 48 -2.16 -9.83 -5.11
C VAL A 48 -3.34 -9.43 -4.23
N VAL A 49 -3.89 -8.22 -4.42
CA VAL A 49 -5.09 -7.77 -3.71
C VAL A 49 -6.32 -8.58 -4.12
N GLU A 50 -6.52 -8.78 -5.43
CA GLU A 50 -7.67 -9.52 -5.94
C GLU A 50 -7.66 -11.01 -5.56
N ARG A 51 -6.48 -11.64 -5.57
CA ARG A 51 -6.38 -13.11 -5.48
C ARG A 51 -6.04 -13.63 -4.08
N SER A 52 -5.13 -12.95 -3.38
CA SER A 52 -4.57 -13.46 -2.12
C SER A 52 -5.19 -12.80 -0.90
N GLY A 53 -6.10 -11.84 -1.04
CA GLY A 53 -6.74 -11.18 0.11
C GLY A 53 -5.79 -10.28 0.91
N VAL A 54 -4.68 -9.85 0.30
CA VAL A 54 -3.78 -8.87 0.90
C VAL A 54 -4.51 -7.55 1.05
N GLU A 55 -4.57 -7.04 2.27
CA GLU A 55 -5.15 -5.73 2.56
C GLU A 55 -4.15 -4.62 2.25
N LEU A 56 -4.64 -3.49 1.72
CA LEU A 56 -3.83 -2.29 1.52
C LEU A 56 -4.27 -1.20 2.46
N MET A 57 -3.30 -0.49 3.04
CA MET A 57 -3.52 0.72 3.81
C MET A 57 -2.56 1.81 3.35
N ALA A 58 -3.04 3.04 3.21
CA ALA A 58 -2.21 4.19 2.97
C ALA A 58 -2.42 5.18 4.12
N LEU A 59 -1.32 5.53 4.80
CA LEU A 59 -1.33 6.33 6.01
C LEU A 59 -0.56 7.61 5.77
N ARG A 60 -1.19 8.75 6.03
CA ARG A 60 -0.53 10.05 6.06
C ARG A 60 0.36 10.13 7.29
N ILE A 61 1.62 10.51 7.09
CA ILE A 61 2.54 10.78 8.18
C ILE A 61 2.75 12.28 8.29
N GLY A 62 2.35 12.85 9.41
CA GLY A 62 2.65 14.23 9.80
C GLY A 62 3.98 14.31 10.52
N HIS A 63 4.77 15.33 10.17
CA HIS A 63 6.07 15.62 10.78
C HIS A 63 5.98 16.88 11.62
N SER A 64 6.63 16.87 12.77
CA SER A 64 6.73 18.00 13.70
C SER A 64 8.03 17.90 14.49
N ASP A 65 8.38 18.94 15.24
CA ASP A 65 9.56 18.94 16.10
C ASP A 65 9.47 17.88 17.23
N GLU A 66 8.25 17.43 17.55
CA GLU A 66 7.97 16.35 18.52
C GLU A 66 8.11 14.95 17.91
N GLY A 67 8.26 14.85 16.59
CA GLY A 67 8.41 13.59 15.85
C GLY A 67 7.36 13.35 14.77
N MET A 68 7.18 12.08 14.41
CA MET A 68 6.31 11.61 13.33
C MET A 68 5.06 10.92 13.88
N LYS A 69 3.90 11.25 13.33
CA LYS A 69 2.62 10.61 13.70
C LYS A 69 1.75 10.31 12.49
N VAL A 70 0.93 9.26 12.58
CA VAL A 70 -0.13 9.02 11.59
C VAL A 70 -1.20 10.10 11.77
N THR A 71 -1.49 10.85 10.71
CA THR A 71 -2.47 11.94 10.72
C THR A 71 -3.79 11.57 10.05
N GLY A 72 -3.84 10.44 9.35
CA GLY A 72 -5.08 9.91 8.78
C GLY A 72 -4.84 8.82 7.74
N GLU A 73 -5.91 8.12 7.38
CA GLU A 73 -5.93 7.21 6.25
C GLU A 73 -6.13 7.98 4.94
N VAL A 74 -5.52 7.48 3.87
CA VAL A 74 -5.64 8.04 2.53
C VAL A 74 -6.30 6.99 1.63
N PRO A 75 -7.37 7.35 0.90
CA PRO A 75 -8.04 6.44 -0.02
C PRO A 75 -7.06 5.81 -1.02
N ILE A 76 -7.19 4.50 -1.22
CA ILE A 76 -6.43 3.79 -2.25
C ILE A 76 -7.30 3.63 -3.50
N ARG A 77 -6.67 3.79 -4.66
CA ARG A 77 -7.26 3.57 -5.98
C ARG A 77 -6.38 2.60 -6.75
N LEU A 78 -7.00 1.58 -7.33
CA LEU A 78 -6.33 0.54 -8.13
C LEU A 78 -6.82 0.51 -9.57
N ASP A 79 -7.69 1.45 -9.97
CA ASP A 79 -8.15 1.64 -11.35
C ASP A 79 -7.06 2.28 -12.23
#